data_AF-A0A8B7K5K0-F1
#
_entry.id   AF-A0A8B7K5K0-F1
#
_cell.length_a   1.000
_cell.length_b   1.000
_cell.length_c   1.000
_cell.angle_alpha   90.00
_cell.angle_beta   90.00
_cell.angle_gamma   90.00
#
_symmetry.space_group_name_H-M   'P 1'
#
loop_
_entity.id
_entity.type
_entity.pdbx_description
1 polymer ?
#
loop_
_entity_poly.entity_id
_entity_poly.type
_entity_poly.pdbx_seq_one_letter_code
_entity_poly.pdbx_strand_id
1 'polypeptide(L)'
;MGEMEYLREKVDQKESVPTRLPPIISEDGNYSVHQNSHTRYHEAVRKVSLKTFPNQVFRVPLTDAQNFSFWWSHSPGVHPEEAMTWIRSPRHCLIKSPMTRFMDHSILNDRNFSPY
;
A
#
# COMPACT_ATOMS: atom_id res chain seq x y z
N MET A 1 38.36 1.77 56.17
CA MET A 1 36.92 1.46 56.01
C MET A 1 36.26 2.40 55.00
N GLY A 2 36.96 2.82 53.94
CA GLY A 2 36.48 3.86 53.00
C GLY A 2 36.48 3.46 51.52
N GLU A 3 37.07 2.31 51.16
CA GLU A 3 37.11 1.85 49.75
C GLU A 3 35.87 1.04 49.35
N MET A 4 35.12 0.53 50.34
CA MET A 4 33.92 -0.29 50.11
C MET A 4 32.66 0.56 49.89
N GLU A 5 32.68 1.84 50.26
CA GLU A 5 31.58 2.79 50.00
C GLU A 5 31.65 3.36 48.57
N TYR A 6 32.86 3.61 48.06
CA TYR A 6 33.06 4.14 46.71
C TYR A 6 32.61 3.17 45.59
N LEU A 7 32.64 1.86 45.85
CA LEU A 7 32.14 0.85 44.92
C LEU A 7 30.61 0.70 44.94
N ARG A 8 29.92 1.14 46.01
CA ARG A 8 28.45 1.10 46.08
C ARG A 8 27.81 2.24 45.30
N GLU A 9 28.39 3.43 45.33
CA GLU A 9 27.88 4.59 44.58
C GLU A 9 28.02 4.46 43.05
N LYS A 10 29.01 3.70 42.56
CA LYS A 10 29.24 3.52 41.12
C LYS A 10 28.31 2.53 40.42
N VAL A 11 27.51 1.76 41.16
CA VAL A 11 26.62 0.74 40.59
C VAL A 11 25.19 1.25 40.40
N ASP A 12 24.81 2.35 41.07
CA ASP A 12 23.43 2.88 41.06
C ASP A 12 23.08 3.81 39.88
N GLN A 13 24.01 4.05 38.95
CA GLN A 13 23.72 4.83 37.73
C GLN A 13 23.47 3.96 36.49
N LYS A 14 23.04 2.72 36.66
CA LYS A 14 22.54 1.94 35.54
C LYS A 14 21.14 2.45 35.22
N GLU A 15 21.07 3.41 34.29
CA GLU A 15 19.85 3.93 33.67
C GLU A 15 18.77 2.85 33.67
N SER A 16 17.67 3.16 34.34
CA SER A 16 16.51 2.28 34.39
C SER A 16 16.08 2.00 32.96
N VAL A 17 16.39 0.78 32.50
CA VAL A 17 15.87 0.24 31.25
C VAL A 17 14.37 0.54 31.29
N PRO A 18 13.82 1.34 30.38
CA PRO A 18 12.43 1.73 30.48
C PRO A 18 11.60 0.45 30.46
N THR A 19 10.98 0.10 31.58
CA THR A 19 9.96 -0.97 31.69
C THR A 19 8.67 -0.54 30.97
N ARG A 20 8.78 0.31 29.96
CA ARG A 20 7.69 0.71 29.10
C ARG A 20 7.61 -0.33 28.02
N LEU A 21 6.43 -0.92 27.90
CA LEU A 21 6.07 -1.72 26.73
C LEU A 21 6.47 -0.95 25.47
N PRO A 22 6.89 -1.66 24.39
CA PRO A 22 7.17 -1.00 23.13
C PRO A 22 6.00 -0.08 22.77
N PRO A 23 6.27 1.14 22.28
CA PRO A 23 5.20 2.04 21.87
C PRO A 23 4.26 1.31 20.92
N ILE A 24 2.97 1.27 21.24
CA ILE A 24 1.93 0.59 20.42
C ILE A 24 1.75 1.31 19.05
N ILE A 25 2.45 2.42 18.86
CA ILE A 25 2.46 3.20 17.63
C ILE A 25 3.36 2.52 16.61
N SER A 26 2.75 1.74 15.71
CA SER A 26 3.42 1.35 14.47
C SER A 26 3.61 2.61 13.61
N GLU A 27 4.83 3.11 13.49
CA GLU A 27 5.15 4.30 12.66
C GLU A 27 4.73 4.10 11.19
N ASP A 28 4.76 2.85 10.72
CA ASP A 28 4.42 2.47 9.34
C ASP A 28 2.91 2.31 9.07
N GLY A 29 2.06 2.40 10.10
CA GLY A 29 0.62 2.23 9.97
C GLY A 29 -0.15 3.51 9.63
N ASN A 30 -1.40 3.34 9.19
CA ASN A 30 -2.38 4.44 9.04
C ASN A 30 -2.64 5.23 10.35
N TYR A 31 -2.25 4.68 11.50
CA TYR A 31 -2.43 5.31 12.81
C TYR A 31 -1.84 6.72 12.88
N SER A 32 -0.68 6.97 12.24
CA SER A 32 -0.06 8.29 12.19
C SER A 32 -0.96 9.36 11.56
N VAL A 33 -1.85 8.97 10.65
CA VAL A 33 -2.73 9.88 9.90
C VAL A 33 -3.95 10.29 10.72
N HIS A 34 -4.62 9.33 11.37
CA HIS A 34 -5.90 9.59 12.04
C HIS A 34 -5.86 9.50 13.57
N GLN A 35 -4.82 8.92 14.17
CA GLN A 35 -4.64 8.78 15.63
C GLN A 35 -5.88 8.18 16.32
N ASN A 36 -6.48 7.14 15.74
CA ASN A 36 -7.73 6.52 16.19
C ASN A 36 -8.95 7.45 16.34
N SER A 37 -8.91 8.66 15.77
CA SER A 37 -10.09 9.53 15.68
C SER A 37 -10.96 9.18 14.47
N HIS A 38 -12.25 8.95 14.71
CA HIS A 38 -13.23 8.63 13.67
C HIS A 38 -13.38 9.76 12.63
N THR A 39 -13.43 11.02 13.09
CA THR A 39 -13.57 12.18 12.20
C THR A 39 -12.36 12.35 11.29
N ARG A 40 -11.15 12.25 11.86
CA ARG A 40 -9.89 12.33 11.10
C ARG A 40 -9.75 11.16 10.12
N TYR A 41 -10.18 9.97 10.50
CA TYR A 41 -10.20 8.82 9.58
C TYR A 41 -11.07 9.10 8.35
N HIS A 42 -12.30 9.59 8.54
CA HIS A 42 -13.19 9.94 7.42
C HIS A 42 -12.63 11.08 6.55
N GLU A 43 -11.94 12.05 7.13
CA GLU A 43 -11.22 13.08 6.36
C GLU A 43 -10.09 12.48 5.53
N ALA A 44 -9.30 11.58 6.10
CA ALA A 44 -8.21 10.89 5.41
C ALA A 44 -8.72 10.00 4.27
N VAL A 45 -9.84 9.29 4.48
CA VAL A 45 -10.50 8.49 3.43
C VAL A 45 -10.95 9.39 2.28
N ARG A 46 -11.61 10.52 2.58
CA ARG A 46 -12.04 11.48 1.54
C ARG A 46 -10.86 12.07 0.75
N LYS A 47 -9.71 12.25 1.40
CA LYS A 47 -8.48 12.76 0.80
C LYS A 47 -7.62 11.68 0.16
N VAL A 48 -8.02 10.40 0.22
CA VAL A 48 -7.24 9.25 -0.24
C VAL A 48 -5.81 9.26 0.33
N SER A 49 -5.67 9.63 1.60
CA SER A 49 -4.37 9.82 2.26
C SER A 49 -3.96 8.65 3.17
N LEU A 50 -4.73 7.56 3.17
CA LEU A 50 -4.38 6.34 3.91
C LEU A 50 -3.29 5.59 3.14
N LYS A 51 -2.24 5.17 3.85
CA LYS A 51 -1.16 4.34 3.32
C LYS A 51 -1.61 2.90 3.03
N THR A 52 -2.57 2.42 3.83
CA THR A 52 -2.97 1.00 3.86
C THR A 52 -4.43 0.86 3.46
N PHE A 53 -4.73 -0.08 2.56
CA PHE A 53 -6.08 -0.41 2.11
C PHE A 53 -6.77 -1.41 3.04
N PRO A 54 -8.12 -1.53 3.03
CA PRO A 54 -8.86 -2.39 3.96
C PRO A 54 -8.43 -3.87 3.94
N ASN A 55 -8.01 -4.37 2.77
CA ASN A 55 -7.48 -5.72 2.57
C ASN A 55 -6.09 -5.96 3.18
N GLN A 56 -5.37 -4.91 3.58
CA GLN A 56 -4.06 -5.00 4.23
C GLN A 56 -4.16 -4.89 5.76
N VAL A 57 -5.30 -4.45 6.29
CA VAL A 57 -5.54 -4.35 7.75
C VAL A 57 -5.94 -5.71 8.32
N PHE A 58 -6.70 -6.49 7.56
CA PHE A 58 -7.24 -7.77 7.99
C PHE A 58 -6.52 -8.94 7.33
N ARG A 59 -6.33 -10.03 8.09
CA ARG A 59 -5.74 -11.27 7.59
C ARG A 59 -6.64 -12.04 6.62
N VAL A 60 -7.93 -11.73 6.60
CA VAL A 60 -8.97 -12.42 5.83
C VAL A 60 -9.96 -11.36 5.33
N PRO A 61 -10.53 -11.50 4.11
CA PRO A 61 -11.58 -10.60 3.64
C PRO A 61 -12.83 -10.73 4.54
N LEU A 62 -13.29 -9.59 5.04
CA LEU A 62 -14.47 -9.49 5.89
C LEU A 62 -15.76 -9.30 5.09
N THR A 63 -15.65 -8.77 3.87
CA THR A 63 -16.79 -8.56 2.97
C THR A 63 -16.54 -9.22 1.63
N ASP A 64 -17.62 -9.60 0.93
CA ASP A 64 -17.49 -10.25 -0.39
C ASP A 64 -16.83 -9.33 -1.42
N ALA A 65 -17.07 -8.03 -1.33
CA ALA A 65 -16.38 -7.04 -2.16
C ALA A 65 -14.86 -7.00 -1.92
N GLN A 66 -14.37 -7.39 -0.73
CA GLN A 66 -12.94 -7.50 -0.48
C GLN A 66 -12.32 -8.71 -1.20
N ASN A 67 -13.07 -9.79 -1.47
CA ASN A 67 -12.55 -11.00 -2.11
C ASN A 67 -11.86 -10.73 -3.46
N PHE A 68 -12.36 -9.76 -4.24
CA PHE A 68 -11.85 -9.47 -5.58
C PHE A 68 -10.41 -8.99 -5.61
N SER A 69 -10.03 -8.11 -4.67
CA SER A 69 -8.70 -7.49 -4.62
C SER A 69 -7.87 -7.94 -3.42
N PHE A 70 -8.42 -8.77 -2.53
CA PHE A 70 -7.72 -9.25 -1.34
C PHE A 70 -6.39 -9.95 -1.68
N TRP A 71 -6.39 -10.75 -2.75
CA TRP A 71 -5.25 -11.54 -3.16
C TRP A 71 -4.26 -10.81 -4.06
N TRP A 72 -4.56 -9.58 -4.48
CA TRP A 72 -3.65 -8.80 -5.33
C TRP A 72 -2.50 -8.18 -4.53
N SER A 73 -1.30 -8.17 -5.12
CA SER A 73 -0.18 -7.39 -4.60
C SER A 73 -0.43 -5.90 -4.78
N HIS A 74 -0.25 -5.12 -3.72
CA HIS A 74 -0.44 -3.66 -3.75
C HIS A 74 0.89 -2.89 -3.81
N SER A 75 1.99 -3.60 -4.02
CA SER A 75 3.29 -3.00 -4.30
C SER A 75 3.19 -2.17 -5.59
N PRO A 76 3.42 -0.84 -5.52
CA PRO A 76 3.28 0.01 -6.69
C PRO A 76 4.23 -0.45 -7.78
N GLY A 77 3.70 -0.68 -8.98
CA GLY A 77 4.45 -1.11 -10.16
C GLY A 77 4.60 -2.62 -10.34
N VAL A 78 4.10 -3.46 -9.41
CA VAL A 78 4.09 -4.91 -9.61
C VAL A 78 2.81 -5.32 -10.30
N HIS A 79 2.92 -5.94 -11.48
CA HIS A 79 1.75 -6.49 -12.14
C HIS A 79 1.22 -7.70 -11.36
N PRO A 80 -0.10 -7.88 -11.23
CA PRO A 80 -0.66 -9.05 -10.55
C PRO A 80 -0.15 -10.39 -11.11
N GLU A 81 0.18 -10.43 -12.41
CA GLU A 81 0.73 -11.60 -13.09
C GLU A 81 2.18 -11.93 -12.69
N GLU A 82 2.93 -10.93 -12.22
CA GLU A 82 4.29 -11.09 -11.73
C GLU A 82 4.29 -11.56 -10.27
N ALA A 83 3.37 -11.03 -9.46
CA ALA A 83 3.18 -11.46 -8.08
C ALA A 83 2.52 -12.84 -7.97
N MET A 84 1.62 -13.19 -8.89
CA MET A 84 0.82 -14.42 -8.85
C MET A 84 1.08 -15.26 -10.11
N THR A 85 2.09 -16.12 -10.04
CA THR A 85 2.54 -16.94 -11.18
C THR A 85 1.46 -17.87 -11.74
N TRP A 86 0.48 -18.29 -10.93
CA TRP A 86 -0.63 -19.14 -11.35
C TRP A 86 -1.69 -18.42 -12.21
N ILE A 87 -1.70 -17.07 -12.21
CA ILE A 87 -2.60 -16.26 -13.05
C ILE A 87 -1.95 -15.94 -14.42
N ARG A 88 -0.63 -16.16 -14.54
CA ARG A 88 0.14 -15.79 -15.74
C ARG A 88 -0.28 -16.64 -16.93
N SER A 89 -1.06 -16.05 -17.83
CA SER A 89 -1.41 -16.64 -19.12
C SER A 89 -0.76 -15.85 -20.26
N PRO A 90 -0.34 -16.50 -21.36
CA PRO A 90 0.10 -15.79 -22.56
C PRO A 90 -1.04 -14.90 -23.08
N ARG A 91 -0.86 -13.59 -23.03
CA ARG A 91 -1.84 -12.64 -23.56
C ARG A 91 -1.52 -12.33 -25.01
N HIS A 92 -2.49 -12.57 -25.88
CA HIS A 92 -2.45 -12.15 -27.28
C HIS A 92 -3.38 -10.95 -27.44
N CYS A 93 -2.96 -9.81 -26.89
CA CYS A 93 -3.71 -8.56 -27.04
C CYS A 93 -3.95 -8.27 -28.52
N LEU A 94 -5.17 -7.88 -28.89
CA LEU A 94 -5.46 -7.42 -30.24
C LEU A 94 -4.76 -6.08 -30.45
N ILE A 95 -3.56 -6.11 -31.03
CA ILE A 95 -2.81 -4.91 -31.41
C ILE A 95 -3.37 -4.43 -32.74
N LYS A 96 -3.79 -3.16 -32.81
CA LYS A 96 -4.27 -2.56 -34.06
C LYS A 96 -3.20 -2.65 -35.13
N SER A 97 -3.55 -3.25 -36.26
CA SER A 97 -2.66 -3.33 -37.41
C SER A 97 -2.27 -1.93 -37.90
N PRO A 98 -1.14 -1.76 -38.62
CA PRO A 98 -0.80 -0.49 -39.25
C PRO A 98 -1.93 0.05 -40.12
N MET A 99 -2.65 -0.84 -40.84
CA MET A 99 -3.79 -0.48 -41.68
C MET A 99 -4.97 0.04 -40.84
N THR A 100 -5.30 -0.62 -39.74
CA THR A 100 -6.36 -0.18 -38.82
C THR A 100 -6.03 1.19 -38.23
N ARG A 101 -4.77 1.41 -37.82
CA ARG A 101 -4.33 2.72 -37.31
C ARG A 101 -4.40 3.80 -38.39
N PHE A 102 -4.01 3.48 -39.63
CA PHE A 102 -4.11 4.41 -40.76
C PHE A 102 -5.57 4.82 -41.00
N MET A 103 -6.49 3.86 -41.10
CA MET A 103 -7.92 4.14 -41.27
C MET A 103 -8.48 5.00 -40.14
N ASP A 104 -8.15 4.69 -38.88
CA ASP A 104 -8.57 5.49 -37.72
C ASP A 104 -8.08 6.95 -37.83
N HIS A 105 -6.83 7.15 -38.27
CA HIS A 105 -6.28 8.49 -38.48
C HIS A 105 -6.93 9.22 -39.66
N SER A 106 -7.24 8.53 -40.76
CA SER A 106 -7.92 9.14 -41.92
C SER A 106 -9.32 9.62 -41.56
N ILE A 107 -10.09 8.82 -40.82
CA ILE A 107 -11.44 9.21 -40.35
C ILE A 107 -11.40 10.48 -39.49
N LEU A 108 -10.36 10.64 -38.66
CA LEU A 108 -10.26 11.78 -37.76
C LEU A 108 -9.73 13.06 -38.43
N ASN A 109 -8.87 12.93 -39.44
CA ASN A 109 -8.18 14.07 -40.05
C ASN A 109 -8.82 14.55 -41.35
N ASP A 110 -9.50 13.67 -42.09
CA ASP A 110 -10.08 14.02 -43.39
C ASP A 110 -11.60 14.09 -43.30
N ARG A 111 -12.12 15.31 -43.42
CA ARG A 111 -13.56 15.60 -43.40
C ARG A 111 -14.31 15.03 -44.61
N ASN A 112 -13.60 14.70 -45.68
CA ASN A 112 -14.16 14.09 -46.89
C ASN A 112 -13.97 12.57 -46.92
N PHE A 113 -13.31 11.99 -45.91
CA PHE A 113 -13.13 10.56 -45.82
C PHE A 113 -14.42 9.88 -45.36
N SER A 114 -15.02 9.12 -46.27
CA SER A 114 -16.14 8.21 -45.97
C SER A 114 -15.68 6.77 -46.21
N PRO A 115 -15.85 5.86 -45.24
CA PRO A 115 -15.59 4.43 -45.45
C PRO A 115 -16.64 3.74 -46.33
N TYR A 116 -17.67 4.48 -46.77
CA TYR A 116 -18.78 4.04 -47.62
C TYR A 116 -18.96 4.98 -48.81
#